data_AF-A0A3P1SZJ3-F1
#
_entry.id   AF-A0A3P1SZJ3-F1
#
_cell.length_a   1.000
_cell.length_b   1.000
_cell.length_c   1.000
_cell.angle_alpha   90.00
_cell.angle_beta   90.00
_cell.angle_gamma   90.00
#
_symmetry.space_group_name_H-M   'P 1'
#
loop_
_entity.id
_entity.type
_entity.pdbx_description
1 polymer ?
#
loop_
_entity_poly.entity_id
_entity_poly.type
_entity_poly.pdbx_seq_one_letter_code
_entity_poly.pdbx_strand_id
1 'polypeptide(L)'
;SGAVAKQSWCLTGAGWLGDSRFVAELAPLIRQWPGQSQHQRAVKGLTALRNVATDAALQAISGIAAKVKFAALKKRAGEAMDEIAQQRGFTRDELEDRILPDGGLDERGTRVFSYGARRFQAFVTPDGKIAARLLDAQDRPTGKVLTSLLAPNKSDDPTQAKESKAAYAAMKKDLTAMVKVQTSRFEEAMIQDRRWDPADHARFIAPHPVLRRLLAGVIWGVRDGDGTLVATARIDEDATLIDASDDPITVPEGGSIGIVHRLDLTDEQASRWGEVLADYELTTPFKQLDRPVFTLPHGQGETPELPDIPEGKIPAAKLIGAFTKHGWQRGNAY
;
A
#
# COMPACT_ATOMS: atom_id res chain seq x y z
N SER A 1 -3.96 1.17 -36.85
CA SER A 1 -4.99 1.01 -37.88
C SER A 1 -6.28 0.56 -37.21
N GLY A 2 -7.43 1.00 -37.75
CA GLY A 2 -8.75 0.90 -37.13
C GLY A 2 -9.32 -0.51 -37.11
N ALA A 3 -9.75 -0.97 -35.94
CA ALA A 3 -10.67 -2.10 -35.87
C ALA A 3 -12.03 -1.66 -36.43
N VAL A 4 -12.63 -2.49 -37.27
CA VAL A 4 -13.99 -2.26 -37.80
C VAL A 4 -14.95 -2.11 -36.63
N ALA A 5 -15.72 -1.02 -36.55
CA ALA A 5 -16.56 -0.72 -35.38
C ALA A 5 -17.51 -1.88 -34.99
N LYS A 6 -17.97 -2.66 -35.97
CA LYS A 6 -18.80 -3.87 -35.81
C LYS A 6 -18.11 -5.02 -35.08
N GLN A 7 -16.78 -5.06 -35.03
CA GLN A 7 -15.98 -6.07 -34.33
C GLN A 7 -15.45 -5.59 -32.97
N SER A 8 -15.92 -4.43 -32.50
CA SER A 8 -15.47 -3.88 -31.21
C SER A 8 -15.87 -4.74 -30.00
N TRP A 9 -16.80 -5.68 -30.15
CA TRP A 9 -17.16 -6.69 -29.15
C TRP A 9 -16.08 -7.77 -28.98
N CYS A 10 -15.24 -8.01 -30.00
CA CYS A 10 -14.22 -9.07 -29.94
C CYS A 10 -13.23 -8.80 -28.81
N LEU A 11 -12.86 -7.54 -28.56
CA LEU A 11 -11.97 -7.17 -27.45
C LEU A 11 -12.61 -7.50 -26.09
N THR A 12 -13.87 -7.13 -25.88
CA THR A 12 -14.58 -7.41 -24.62
C THR A 12 -14.86 -8.90 -24.45
N GLY A 13 -15.13 -9.61 -25.55
CA GLY A 13 -15.37 -11.05 -25.59
C GLY A 13 -14.10 -11.85 -25.27
N ALA A 14 -12.94 -11.43 -25.80
CA ALA A 14 -11.66 -12.08 -25.53
C ALA A 14 -11.30 -12.11 -24.04
N GLY A 15 -11.80 -11.16 -23.25
CA GLY A 15 -11.61 -11.14 -21.80
C GLY A 15 -12.12 -12.41 -21.09
N TRP A 16 -13.19 -13.05 -21.59
CA TRP A 16 -13.71 -14.30 -21.01
C TRP A 16 -12.79 -15.51 -21.21
N LEU A 17 -11.85 -15.42 -22.16
CA LEU A 17 -10.86 -16.46 -22.45
C LEU A 17 -9.44 -16.02 -22.05
N GLY A 18 -9.31 -14.82 -21.46
CA GLY A 18 -8.03 -14.20 -21.18
C GLY A 18 -7.38 -14.79 -19.93
N ASP A 19 -6.06 -14.92 -19.97
CA ASP A 19 -5.22 -15.31 -18.83
C ASP A 19 -4.33 -14.13 -18.38
N SER A 20 -3.38 -14.39 -17.50
CA SER A 20 -2.42 -13.37 -17.04
C SER A 20 -1.59 -12.76 -18.18
N ARG A 21 -1.33 -13.49 -19.28
CA ARG A 21 -0.61 -12.96 -20.44
C ARG A 21 -1.48 -11.96 -21.19
N PHE A 22 -2.75 -12.28 -21.40
CA PHE A 22 -3.72 -11.36 -21.98
C PHE A 22 -3.79 -10.05 -21.18
N VAL A 23 -3.84 -10.15 -19.84
CA VAL A 23 -3.81 -8.97 -18.96
C VAL A 23 -2.53 -8.15 -19.13
N ALA A 24 -1.37 -8.81 -19.11
CA ALA A 24 -0.06 -8.17 -19.21
C ALA A 24 0.13 -7.42 -20.54
N GLU A 25 -0.39 -7.96 -21.65
CA GLU A 25 -0.36 -7.32 -22.96
C GLU A 25 -1.38 -6.18 -23.09
N LEU A 26 -2.58 -6.36 -22.55
CA LEU A 26 -3.68 -5.41 -22.73
C LEU A 26 -3.54 -4.16 -21.83
N ALA A 27 -3.09 -4.32 -20.59
CA ALA A 27 -3.05 -3.22 -19.62
C ALA A 27 -2.16 -2.03 -20.05
N PRO A 28 -0.95 -2.21 -20.65
CA PRO A 28 -0.17 -1.12 -21.21
C PRO A 28 -0.90 -0.40 -22.34
N LEU A 29 -1.60 -1.13 -23.21
CA LEU A 29 -2.34 -0.56 -24.34
C LEU A 29 -3.51 0.31 -23.87
N ILE A 30 -4.26 -0.13 -22.86
CA ILE A 30 -5.35 0.65 -22.25
C ILE A 30 -4.84 2.00 -21.75
N ARG A 31 -3.63 2.06 -21.17
CA ARG A 31 -3.03 3.32 -20.68
C ARG A 31 -2.60 4.26 -21.81
N GLN A 32 -2.25 3.72 -22.98
CA GLN A 32 -1.76 4.48 -24.13
C GLN A 32 -2.89 5.02 -25.02
N TRP A 33 -3.96 4.23 -25.24
CA TRP A 33 -5.03 4.56 -26.19
C TRP A 33 -5.70 5.93 -26.00
N PRO A 34 -5.98 6.42 -24.78
CA PRO A 34 -6.55 7.76 -24.63
C PRO A 34 -5.65 8.88 -25.18
N GLY A 35 -4.32 8.70 -25.16
CA GLY A 35 -3.37 9.65 -25.77
C GLY A 35 -3.33 9.58 -27.30
N GLN A 36 -3.96 8.56 -27.89
CA GLN A 36 -4.10 8.36 -29.33
C GLN A 36 -5.55 8.60 -29.79
N SER A 37 -6.33 9.34 -29.00
CA SER A 37 -7.77 9.61 -29.23
C SER A 37 -8.65 8.35 -29.31
N GLN A 38 -8.19 7.23 -28.75
CA GLN A 38 -8.90 5.93 -28.73
C GLN A 38 -9.58 5.66 -27.37
N HIS A 39 -10.25 6.66 -26.79
CA HIS A 39 -10.88 6.57 -25.46
C HIS A 39 -11.86 5.40 -25.33
N GLN A 40 -12.75 5.22 -26.32
CA GLN A 40 -13.73 4.15 -26.31
C GLN A 40 -13.09 2.75 -26.35
N ARG A 41 -11.92 2.64 -27.00
CA ARG A 41 -11.14 1.39 -27.02
C ARG A 41 -10.55 1.09 -25.65
N ALA A 42 -10.07 2.11 -24.93
CA ALA A 42 -9.60 1.97 -23.56
C ALA A 42 -10.70 1.50 -22.60
N VAL A 43 -11.90 2.05 -22.71
CA VAL A 43 -13.07 1.61 -21.91
C VAL A 43 -13.44 0.15 -22.22
N LYS A 44 -13.42 -0.25 -23.49
CA LYS A 44 -13.64 -1.65 -23.89
C LYS A 44 -12.54 -2.58 -23.39
N GLY A 45 -11.28 -2.14 -23.43
CA GLY A 45 -10.17 -2.91 -22.86
C GLY A 45 -10.31 -3.08 -21.35
N LEU A 46 -10.73 -2.04 -20.62
CA LEU A 46 -11.01 -2.15 -19.19
C LEU A 46 -12.14 -3.16 -18.90
N THR A 47 -13.17 -3.17 -19.73
CA THR A 47 -14.25 -4.17 -19.65
C THR A 47 -13.72 -5.58 -19.93
N ALA A 48 -12.81 -5.73 -20.89
CA ALA A 48 -12.16 -7.02 -21.16
C ALA A 48 -11.33 -7.50 -19.96
N LEU A 49 -10.56 -6.62 -19.32
CA LEU A 49 -9.84 -6.95 -18.07
C LEU A 49 -10.83 -7.39 -16.98
N ARG A 50 -11.94 -6.67 -16.80
CA ARG A 50 -12.97 -7.06 -15.82
C ARG A 50 -13.50 -8.47 -16.07
N ASN A 51 -13.74 -8.82 -17.34
CA ASN A 51 -14.26 -10.14 -17.72
C ASN A 51 -13.27 -11.30 -17.48
N VAL A 52 -11.97 -11.03 -17.38
CA VAL A 52 -10.96 -12.04 -17.00
C VAL A 52 -11.15 -12.49 -15.56
N ALA A 53 -11.60 -11.59 -14.67
CA ALA A 53 -11.96 -11.87 -13.28
C ALA A 53 -10.89 -12.52 -12.39
N THR A 54 -9.60 -12.49 -12.79
CA THR A 54 -8.45 -12.95 -11.99
C THR A 54 -7.82 -11.82 -11.18
N ASP A 55 -7.03 -12.14 -10.15
CA ASP A 55 -6.32 -11.15 -9.34
C ASP A 55 -5.38 -10.28 -10.18
N ALA A 56 -4.70 -10.88 -11.17
CA ALA A 56 -3.87 -10.13 -12.12
C ALA A 56 -4.69 -9.07 -12.89
N ALA A 57 -5.92 -9.40 -13.28
CA ALA A 57 -6.80 -8.46 -13.96
C ALA A 57 -7.27 -7.34 -13.01
N LEU A 58 -7.63 -7.68 -11.77
CA LEU A 58 -8.01 -6.70 -10.74
C LEU A 58 -6.86 -5.75 -10.40
N GLN A 59 -5.64 -6.29 -10.24
CA GLN A 59 -4.41 -5.53 -10.09
C GLN A 59 -4.19 -4.56 -11.25
N ALA A 60 -4.40 -5.01 -12.49
CA ALA A 60 -4.28 -4.16 -13.66
C ALA A 60 -5.30 -3.03 -13.67
N ILE A 61 -6.57 -3.30 -13.33
CA ILE A 61 -7.64 -2.31 -13.21
C ILE A 61 -7.32 -1.29 -12.10
N SER A 62 -6.97 -1.75 -10.90
CA SER A 62 -6.56 -0.89 -9.77
C SER A 62 -5.36 -0.01 -10.15
N GLY A 63 -4.33 -0.58 -10.78
CA GLY A 63 -3.18 0.17 -11.27
C GLY A 63 -3.53 1.21 -12.34
N ILE A 64 -4.55 0.97 -13.18
CA ILE A 64 -5.08 1.97 -14.12
C ILE A 64 -5.79 3.09 -13.34
N ALA A 65 -6.65 2.76 -12.38
CA ALA A 65 -7.35 3.73 -11.53
C ALA A 65 -6.37 4.62 -10.74
N ALA A 66 -5.24 4.09 -10.28
CA ALA A 66 -4.27 4.86 -9.52
C ALA A 66 -3.39 5.78 -10.39
N LYS A 67 -2.91 5.30 -11.55
CA LYS A 67 -1.78 5.93 -12.26
C LYS A 67 -2.13 6.68 -13.55
N VAL A 68 -3.34 6.50 -14.09
CA VAL A 68 -3.66 7.10 -15.40
C VAL A 68 -4.00 8.59 -15.27
N LYS A 69 -3.41 9.41 -16.14
CA LYS A 69 -3.66 10.88 -16.17
C LYS A 69 -5.02 11.28 -16.76
N PHE A 70 -5.71 10.35 -17.42
CA PHE A 70 -6.96 10.61 -18.12
C PHE A 70 -8.15 10.43 -17.17
N ALA A 71 -8.76 11.53 -16.73
CA ALA A 71 -9.80 11.55 -15.70
C ALA A 71 -10.98 10.61 -15.96
N ALA A 72 -11.49 10.56 -17.20
CA ALA A 72 -12.62 9.68 -17.54
C ALA A 72 -12.27 8.19 -17.44
N LEU A 73 -11.07 7.78 -17.87
CA LEU A 73 -10.62 6.40 -17.76
C LEU A 73 -10.31 6.04 -16.30
N LYS A 74 -9.73 6.98 -15.54
CA LYS A 74 -9.51 6.85 -14.10
C LYS A 74 -10.84 6.58 -13.38
N LYS A 75 -11.85 7.41 -13.64
CA LYS A 75 -13.19 7.27 -13.06
C LYS A 75 -13.80 5.90 -13.38
N ARG A 76 -13.79 5.50 -14.65
CA ARG A 76 -14.37 4.21 -15.07
C ARG A 76 -13.64 3.00 -14.45
N ALA A 77 -12.31 3.07 -14.30
CA ALA A 77 -11.54 2.04 -13.62
C ALA A 77 -11.87 1.99 -12.11
N GLY A 78 -12.10 3.15 -11.48
CA GLY A 78 -12.62 3.25 -10.12
C GLY A 78 -13.98 2.57 -9.98
N GLU A 79 -14.97 2.99 -10.78
CA GLU A 79 -16.32 2.39 -10.80
C GLU A 79 -16.29 0.88 -11.02
N ALA A 80 -15.43 0.39 -11.93
CA ALA A 80 -15.32 -1.06 -12.18
C ALA A 80 -14.81 -1.83 -10.96
N MET A 81 -13.86 -1.28 -10.21
CA MET A 81 -13.39 -1.90 -8.96
C MET A 81 -14.45 -1.87 -7.87
N ASP A 82 -15.23 -0.79 -7.77
CA ASP A 82 -16.32 -0.67 -6.80
C ASP A 82 -17.45 -1.65 -7.13
N GLU A 83 -17.81 -1.78 -8.42
CA GLU A 83 -18.75 -2.80 -8.93
C GLU A 83 -18.29 -4.23 -8.55
N ILE A 84 -17.02 -4.54 -8.73
CA ILE A 84 -16.46 -5.88 -8.40
C ILE A 84 -16.44 -6.11 -6.90
N ALA A 85 -16.06 -5.11 -6.11
CA ALA A 85 -16.04 -5.22 -4.66
C ALA A 85 -17.46 -5.52 -4.15
N GLN A 86 -18.45 -4.76 -4.60
CA GLN A 86 -19.86 -4.98 -4.25
C GLN A 86 -20.35 -6.37 -4.66
N GLN A 87 -20.03 -6.84 -5.87
CA GLN A 87 -20.39 -8.19 -6.34
C GLN A 87 -19.79 -9.30 -5.47
N ARG A 88 -18.63 -9.06 -4.86
CA ARG A 88 -17.94 -10.01 -3.98
C ARG A 88 -18.25 -9.79 -2.49
N GLY A 89 -19.12 -8.85 -2.15
CA GLY A 89 -19.46 -8.53 -0.76
C GLY A 89 -18.35 -7.81 0.01
N PHE A 90 -17.44 -7.14 -0.70
CA PHE A 90 -16.33 -6.40 -0.11
C PHE A 90 -16.51 -4.88 -0.30
N THR A 91 -15.94 -4.12 0.62
CA THR A 91 -15.59 -2.73 0.40
C THR A 91 -14.46 -2.61 -0.63
N ARG A 92 -14.31 -1.41 -1.19
CA ARG A 92 -13.21 -1.12 -2.11
C ARG A 92 -11.84 -1.43 -1.49
N ASP A 93 -11.64 -1.04 -0.23
CA ASP A 93 -10.37 -1.26 0.46
C ASP A 93 -10.11 -2.73 0.76
N GLU A 94 -11.13 -3.49 1.17
CA GLU A 94 -11.02 -4.94 1.37
C GLU A 94 -10.64 -5.68 0.08
N LEU A 95 -11.17 -5.24 -1.06
CA LEU A 95 -10.79 -5.79 -2.35
C LEU A 95 -9.32 -5.46 -2.67
N GLU A 96 -8.88 -4.22 -2.42
CA GLU A 96 -7.50 -3.80 -2.69
C GLU A 96 -6.47 -4.51 -1.80
N ASP A 97 -6.82 -4.80 -0.55
CA ASP A 97 -5.98 -5.55 0.39
C ASP A 97 -5.74 -6.99 -0.09
N ARG A 98 -6.73 -7.60 -0.77
CA ARG A 98 -6.67 -9.00 -1.24
C ARG A 98 -5.94 -9.19 -2.55
N ILE A 99 -5.84 -8.15 -3.36
CA ILE A 99 -5.27 -8.23 -4.72
C ILE A 99 -3.88 -7.61 -4.79
N LEU A 100 -3.26 -7.23 -3.68
CA LEU A 100 -1.96 -6.56 -3.74
C LEU A 100 -0.88 -7.50 -4.34
N PRO A 101 -0.07 -7.04 -5.33
CA PRO A 101 0.99 -7.85 -5.88
C PRO A 101 2.22 -7.88 -4.97
N ASP A 102 2.95 -8.99 -4.97
CA ASP A 102 4.23 -9.15 -4.25
C ASP A 102 5.38 -8.29 -4.82
N GLY A 103 5.21 -7.75 -6.04
CA GLY A 103 6.24 -7.00 -6.76
C GLY A 103 7.47 -7.84 -7.14
N GLY A 104 7.31 -9.15 -7.22
CA GLY A 104 8.37 -10.13 -7.48
C GLY A 104 9.24 -10.43 -6.27
N LEU A 105 8.83 -10.05 -5.05
CA LEU A 105 9.45 -10.49 -3.81
C LEU A 105 8.93 -11.87 -3.42
N ASP A 106 9.80 -12.65 -2.77
CA ASP A 106 9.44 -13.93 -2.15
C ASP A 106 8.66 -13.72 -0.83
N GLU A 107 8.23 -14.83 -0.21
CA GLU A 107 7.52 -14.84 1.07
C GLU A 107 8.32 -14.15 2.20
N ARG A 108 9.65 -14.06 2.08
CA ARG A 108 10.50 -13.36 3.06
C ARG A 108 10.52 -11.85 2.84
N GLY A 109 9.86 -11.35 1.79
CA GLY A 109 9.88 -9.96 1.37
C GLY A 109 11.17 -9.57 0.66
N THR A 110 11.84 -10.54 0.03
CA THR A 110 13.14 -10.33 -0.61
C THR A 110 13.19 -10.84 -2.04
N ARG A 111 14.15 -10.39 -2.84
CA ARG A 111 14.42 -10.95 -4.16
C ARG A 111 15.91 -10.95 -4.43
N VAL A 112 16.43 -12.06 -4.93
CA VAL A 112 17.86 -12.17 -5.26
C VAL A 112 18.10 -11.83 -6.73
N PHE A 113 19.13 -11.02 -6.97
CA PHE A 113 19.68 -10.67 -8.28
C PHE A 113 21.12 -11.18 -8.36
N SER A 114 21.47 -11.84 -9.46
CA SER A 114 22.77 -12.48 -9.64
C SER A 114 23.55 -11.87 -10.80
N TYR A 115 24.83 -11.62 -10.57
CA TYR A 115 25.83 -11.33 -11.59
C TYR A 115 26.74 -12.56 -11.84
N GLY A 116 26.30 -13.76 -11.46
CA GLY A 116 27.15 -14.94 -11.36
C GLY A 116 27.82 -15.00 -9.99
N ALA A 117 29.07 -14.54 -9.89
CA ALA A 117 29.84 -14.64 -8.64
C ALA A 117 29.29 -13.74 -7.51
N ARG A 118 28.82 -12.53 -7.84
CA ARG A 118 28.20 -11.62 -6.88
C ARG A 118 26.69 -11.69 -6.94
N ARG A 119 26.06 -11.77 -5.78
CA ARG A 119 24.61 -11.78 -5.62
C ARG A 119 24.17 -10.64 -4.71
N PHE A 120 22.96 -10.15 -4.96
CA PHE A 120 22.37 -9.04 -4.22
C PHE A 120 20.96 -9.44 -3.77
N GLN A 121 20.64 -9.24 -2.51
CA GLN A 121 19.30 -9.40 -1.99
C GLN A 121 18.63 -8.03 -1.92
N ALA A 122 17.56 -7.85 -2.66
CA ALA A 122 16.72 -6.66 -2.64
C ALA A 122 15.54 -6.84 -1.68
N PHE A 123 15.09 -5.75 -1.04
CA PHE A 123 13.99 -5.74 -0.07
C PHE A 123 13.41 -4.33 0.07
N VAL A 124 12.28 -4.21 0.75
CA VAL A 124 11.68 -2.94 1.15
C VAL A 124 12.13 -2.61 2.58
N THR A 125 12.64 -1.40 2.80
CA THR A 125 13.01 -0.88 4.12
C THR A 125 11.76 -0.43 4.89
N PRO A 126 11.81 -0.35 6.23
CA PRO A 126 10.68 0.14 7.03
C PRO A 126 10.20 1.56 6.63
N ASP A 127 11.12 2.43 6.19
CA ASP A 127 10.81 3.77 5.67
C ASP A 127 10.30 3.76 4.21
N GLY A 128 9.97 2.59 3.67
CA GLY A 128 9.32 2.42 2.37
C GLY A 128 10.23 2.57 1.16
N LYS A 129 11.55 2.53 1.32
CA LYS A 129 12.51 2.57 0.21
C LYS A 129 12.84 1.15 -0.27
N ILE A 130 13.20 1.05 -1.55
CA ILE A 130 13.68 -0.20 -2.12
C ILE A 130 15.20 -0.17 -2.06
N ALA A 131 15.76 -1.15 -1.36
CA ALA A 131 17.18 -1.28 -1.12
C ALA A 131 17.69 -2.66 -1.51
N ALA A 132 19.01 -2.82 -1.50
CA ALA A 132 19.67 -4.11 -1.68
C ALA A 132 20.88 -4.25 -0.74
N ARG A 133 21.28 -5.48 -0.44
CA ARG A 133 22.55 -5.82 0.22
C ARG A 133 23.29 -6.87 -0.58
N LEU A 134 24.61 -6.88 -0.46
CA LEU A 134 25.43 -7.94 -1.06
C LEU A 134 25.18 -9.24 -0.29
N LEU A 135 25.23 -10.38 -0.97
CA LEU A 135 25.25 -11.69 -0.35
C LEU A 135 26.67 -12.24 -0.32
N ASP A 136 27.04 -12.87 0.79
CA ASP A 136 28.30 -13.62 0.91
C ASP A 136 28.18 -15.02 0.26
N ALA A 137 29.23 -15.83 0.39
CA ALA A 137 29.27 -17.18 -0.17
C ALA A 137 28.26 -18.16 0.48
N GLN A 138 27.65 -17.78 1.61
CA GLN A 138 26.61 -18.55 2.30
C GLN A 138 25.22 -17.91 2.13
N ASP A 139 25.06 -17.02 1.15
CA ASP A 139 23.83 -16.28 0.87
C ASP A 139 23.33 -15.41 2.05
N ARG A 140 24.25 -14.92 2.90
CA ARG A 140 23.91 -14.03 4.01
C ARG A 140 24.10 -12.56 3.64
N PRO A 141 23.17 -11.66 4.01
CA PRO A 141 23.31 -10.24 3.75
C PRO A 141 24.52 -9.63 4.47
N THR A 142 25.40 -9.00 3.71
CA THR A 142 26.64 -8.39 4.20
C THR A 142 26.81 -6.96 3.66
N GLY A 143 27.72 -6.21 4.28
CA GLY A 143 28.02 -4.83 3.90
C GLY A 143 26.87 -3.86 4.15
N LYS A 144 27.03 -2.66 3.59
CA LYS A 144 26.09 -1.54 3.72
C LYS A 144 24.85 -1.75 2.86
N VAL A 145 23.74 -1.17 3.31
CA VAL A 145 22.51 -1.05 2.52
C VAL A 145 22.75 -0.17 1.29
N LEU A 146 22.37 -0.68 0.13
CA LEU A 146 22.57 -0.05 -1.18
C LEU A 146 21.23 0.44 -1.72
N THR A 147 21.22 1.61 -2.34
CA THR A 147 20.04 2.13 -3.04
C THR A 147 19.93 1.59 -4.47
N SER A 148 20.97 0.98 -5.01
CA SER A 148 21.02 0.36 -6.34
C SER A 148 22.05 -0.76 -6.39
N LEU A 149 21.91 -1.68 -7.36
CA LEU A 149 22.91 -2.73 -7.58
C LEU A 149 24.24 -2.11 -8.04
N LEU A 150 25.35 -2.59 -7.49
CA LEU A 150 26.69 -2.09 -7.83
C LEU A 150 27.02 -2.29 -9.31
N ALA A 151 27.98 -1.52 -9.82
CA ALA A 151 28.53 -1.73 -11.15
C ALA A 151 29.18 -3.13 -11.24
N PRO A 152 29.03 -3.85 -12.38
CA PRO A 152 29.69 -5.13 -12.57
C PRO A 152 31.22 -4.96 -12.57
N ASN A 153 31.94 -5.97 -12.14
CA ASN A 153 33.40 -6.00 -12.12
C ASN A 153 33.92 -7.20 -12.95
N LYS A 154 35.24 -7.43 -12.92
CA LYS A 154 35.89 -8.49 -13.73
C LYS A 154 35.47 -9.92 -13.36
N SER A 155 34.97 -10.15 -12.15
CA SER A 155 34.53 -11.48 -11.70
C SER A 155 33.06 -11.76 -12.00
N ASP A 156 32.33 -10.79 -12.55
CA ASP A 156 30.90 -10.91 -12.85
C ASP A 156 30.66 -11.35 -14.29
N ASP A 157 29.56 -12.06 -14.51
CA ASP A 157 29.01 -12.34 -15.84
C ASP A 157 28.35 -11.06 -16.40
N PRO A 158 28.86 -10.49 -17.52
CA PRO A 158 28.33 -9.23 -18.07
C PRO A 158 26.88 -9.33 -18.54
N THR A 159 26.44 -10.49 -19.02
CA THR A 159 25.09 -10.72 -19.53
C THR A 159 24.10 -10.79 -18.37
N GLN A 160 24.39 -11.63 -17.37
CA GLN A 160 23.55 -11.72 -16.16
C GLN A 160 23.50 -10.38 -15.43
N ALA A 161 24.61 -9.65 -15.37
CA ALA A 161 24.63 -8.36 -14.72
C ALA A 161 23.76 -7.31 -15.43
N LYS A 162 23.73 -7.31 -16.76
CA LYS A 162 22.84 -6.43 -17.55
C LYS A 162 21.37 -6.77 -17.30
N GLU A 163 21.01 -8.05 -17.33
CA GLU A 163 19.65 -8.53 -17.10
C GLU A 163 19.18 -8.23 -15.67
N SER A 164 19.99 -8.58 -14.67
CA SER A 164 19.71 -8.32 -13.26
C SER A 164 19.53 -6.83 -12.96
N LYS A 165 20.35 -5.96 -13.56
CA LYS A 165 20.19 -4.51 -13.42
C LYS A 165 18.88 -4.01 -14.02
N ALA A 166 18.50 -4.48 -15.20
CA ALA A 166 17.25 -4.11 -15.84
C ALA A 166 16.04 -4.58 -15.02
N ALA A 167 16.08 -5.84 -14.55
CA ALA A 167 15.03 -6.41 -13.70
C ALA A 167 14.90 -5.70 -12.35
N TYR A 168 16.03 -5.36 -11.69
CA TYR A 168 16.02 -4.59 -10.45
C TYR A 168 15.46 -3.18 -10.66
N ALA A 169 15.82 -2.50 -11.75
CA ALA A 169 15.29 -1.17 -12.04
C ALA A 169 13.77 -1.19 -12.27
N ALA A 170 13.25 -2.20 -12.97
CA ALA A 170 11.81 -2.39 -13.16
C ALA A 170 11.09 -2.67 -11.83
N MET A 171 11.59 -3.64 -11.05
CA MET A 171 11.06 -3.97 -9.72
C MET A 171 11.05 -2.74 -8.80
N LYS A 172 12.18 -2.02 -8.71
CA LYS A 172 12.31 -0.82 -7.89
C LYS A 172 11.26 0.22 -8.25
N LYS A 173 11.05 0.47 -9.55
CA LYS A 173 10.03 1.41 -10.02
C LYS A 173 8.63 1.00 -9.59
N ASP A 174 8.27 -0.26 -9.77
CA ASP A 174 6.92 -0.75 -9.48
C ASP A 174 6.65 -0.76 -7.96
N LEU A 175 7.59 -1.26 -7.17
CA LEU A 175 7.50 -1.27 -5.71
C LEU A 175 7.47 0.15 -5.13
N THR A 176 8.29 1.10 -5.61
CA THR A 176 8.24 2.49 -5.12
C THR A 176 6.86 3.10 -5.33
N ALA A 177 6.24 2.85 -6.49
CA ALA A 177 4.89 3.34 -6.76
C ALA A 177 3.85 2.66 -5.86
N MET A 178 4.01 1.37 -5.58
CA MET A 178 3.11 0.62 -4.71
C MET A 178 3.23 1.06 -3.25
N VAL A 179 4.45 1.14 -2.71
CA VAL A 179 4.71 1.61 -1.35
C VAL A 179 4.09 2.98 -1.12
N LYS A 180 4.29 3.92 -2.06
CA LYS A 180 3.67 5.25 -1.96
C LYS A 180 2.14 5.19 -1.80
N VAL A 181 1.47 4.33 -2.57
CA VAL A 181 0.01 4.17 -2.49
C VAL A 181 -0.37 3.53 -1.15
N GLN A 182 0.31 2.46 -0.75
CA GLN A 182 -0.04 1.74 0.48
C GLN A 182 0.26 2.55 1.74
N THR A 183 1.34 3.32 1.78
CA THR A 183 1.61 4.26 2.88
C THR A 183 0.44 5.22 3.10
N SER A 184 -0.09 5.83 2.02
CA SER A 184 -1.26 6.70 2.14
C SER A 184 -2.52 5.95 2.56
N ARG A 185 -2.76 4.75 2.02
CA ARG A 185 -3.94 3.93 2.39
C ARG A 185 -3.93 3.51 3.85
N PHE A 186 -2.80 3.08 4.39
CA PHE A 186 -2.70 2.69 5.79
C PHE A 186 -2.72 3.89 6.75
N GLU A 187 -2.19 5.05 6.34
CA GLU A 187 -2.38 6.29 7.10
C GLU A 187 -3.87 6.69 7.13
N GLU A 188 -4.57 6.62 5.99
CA GLU A 188 -6.01 6.87 5.91
C GLU A 188 -6.81 5.87 6.74
N ALA A 189 -6.44 4.59 6.73
CA ALA A 189 -7.06 3.56 7.56
C ALA A 189 -6.93 3.86 9.06
N MET A 190 -5.78 4.38 9.52
CA MET A 190 -5.60 4.87 10.89
C MET A 190 -6.51 6.07 11.17
N ILE A 191 -6.57 7.05 10.27
CA ILE A 191 -7.37 8.28 10.46
C ILE A 191 -8.88 7.99 10.47
N GLN A 192 -9.34 7.04 9.67
CA GLN A 192 -10.74 6.67 9.52
C GLN A 192 -11.18 5.57 10.48
N ASP A 193 -10.30 5.13 11.38
CA ASP A 193 -10.54 4.03 12.29
C ASP A 193 -10.96 2.71 11.61
N ARG A 194 -10.42 2.44 10.41
CA ARG A 194 -10.70 1.21 9.68
C ARG A 194 -10.16 0.01 10.47
N ARG A 195 -11.01 -1.01 10.58
CA ARG A 195 -10.70 -2.28 11.25
C ARG A 195 -10.75 -3.43 10.24
N TRP A 196 -9.93 -4.43 10.49
CA TRP A 196 -9.87 -5.67 9.74
C TRP A 196 -10.39 -6.82 10.60
N ASP A 197 -11.07 -7.74 9.92
CA ASP A 197 -11.27 -9.08 10.43
C ASP A 197 -9.89 -9.74 10.71
N PRO A 198 -9.71 -10.43 11.85
CA PRO A 198 -8.43 -11.04 12.20
C PRO A 198 -7.91 -12.05 11.18
N ALA A 199 -8.80 -12.84 10.55
CA ALA A 199 -8.41 -13.82 9.55
C ALA A 199 -7.96 -13.16 8.25
N ASP A 200 -8.63 -12.08 7.83
CA ASP A 200 -8.21 -11.29 6.68
C ASP A 200 -6.85 -10.61 6.90
N HIS A 201 -6.63 -10.02 8.08
CA HIS A 201 -5.35 -9.41 8.42
C HIS A 201 -4.22 -10.43 8.39
N ALA A 202 -4.42 -11.60 9.03
CA ALA A 202 -3.45 -12.69 9.06
C ALA A 202 -3.20 -13.34 7.69
N ARG A 203 -4.14 -13.22 6.75
CA ARG A 203 -4.03 -13.81 5.42
C ARG A 203 -3.45 -12.86 4.37
N PHE A 204 -3.84 -11.59 4.40
CA PHE A 204 -3.59 -10.65 3.30
C PHE A 204 -2.68 -9.48 3.67
N ILE A 205 -2.59 -9.12 4.96
CA ILE A 205 -1.82 -7.95 5.41
C ILE A 205 -0.49 -8.38 6.03
N ALA A 206 -0.55 -9.11 7.13
CA ALA A 206 0.63 -9.48 7.92
C ALA A 206 1.67 -10.30 7.13
N PRO A 207 1.31 -11.32 6.33
CA PRO A 207 2.29 -12.13 5.62
C PRO A 207 2.69 -11.53 4.27
N HIS A 208 2.08 -10.42 3.83
CA HIS A 208 2.31 -9.93 2.46
C HIS A 208 3.77 -9.45 2.30
N PRO A 209 4.52 -9.93 1.28
CA PRO A 209 5.95 -9.68 1.10
C PRO A 209 6.39 -8.21 1.23
N VAL A 210 5.58 -7.30 0.67
CA VAL A 210 5.84 -5.85 0.74
C VAL A 210 5.28 -5.21 2.00
N LEU A 211 4.01 -5.44 2.35
CA LEU A 211 3.38 -4.80 3.49
C LEU A 211 4.03 -5.19 4.81
N ARG A 212 4.41 -6.47 4.99
CA ARG A 212 5.06 -6.93 6.22
C ARG A 212 6.27 -6.07 6.60
N ARG A 213 7.13 -5.78 5.62
CA ARG A 213 8.32 -4.92 5.82
C ARG A 213 7.94 -3.46 5.99
N LEU A 214 7.00 -2.97 5.19
CA LEU A 214 6.54 -1.58 5.22
C LEU A 214 5.84 -1.22 6.54
N LEU A 215 5.09 -2.16 7.11
CA LEU A 215 4.25 -1.99 8.29
C LEU A 215 4.91 -2.57 9.56
N ALA A 216 6.16 -3.04 9.49
CA ALA A 216 6.87 -3.61 10.63
C ALA A 216 6.98 -2.63 11.81
N GLY A 217 7.11 -1.33 11.52
CA GLY A 217 7.14 -0.28 12.54
C GLY A 217 5.78 0.27 12.93
N VAL A 218 4.68 -0.19 12.33
CA VAL A 218 3.33 0.29 12.63
C VAL A 218 2.82 -0.38 13.91
N ILE A 219 2.24 0.43 14.80
CA ILE A 219 1.58 -0.07 16.01
C ILE A 219 0.12 -0.38 15.70
N TRP A 220 -0.24 -1.64 15.88
CA TRP A 220 -1.58 -2.19 15.74
C TRP A 220 -2.29 -2.20 17.08
N GLY A 221 -3.61 -2.16 17.02
CA GLY A 221 -4.51 -2.23 18.14
C GLY A 221 -5.43 -3.42 17.95
N VAL A 222 -5.54 -4.22 19.01
CA VAL A 222 -6.48 -5.32 19.08
C VAL A 222 -7.64 -4.89 19.95
N ARG A 223 -8.83 -5.00 19.37
CA ARG A 223 -10.08 -4.67 20.02
C ARG A 223 -10.91 -5.93 20.26
N ASP A 224 -11.63 -5.96 21.37
CA ASP A 224 -12.61 -7.01 21.65
C ASP A 224 -13.89 -6.82 20.81
N GLY A 225 -14.88 -7.70 21.02
CA GLY A 225 -16.16 -7.65 20.32
C GLY A 225 -17.00 -6.40 20.59
N ASP A 226 -16.71 -5.67 21.67
CA ASP A 226 -17.35 -4.40 22.00
C ASP A 226 -16.61 -3.19 21.38
N GLY A 227 -15.50 -3.44 20.69
CA GLY A 227 -14.66 -2.40 20.09
C GLY A 227 -13.71 -1.73 21.07
N THR A 228 -13.54 -2.27 22.28
CA THR A 228 -12.61 -1.71 23.28
C THR A 228 -11.18 -2.12 22.96
N LEU A 229 -10.23 -1.18 23.00
CA LEU A 229 -8.81 -1.50 22.83
C LEU A 229 -8.31 -2.32 24.03
N VAL A 230 -7.96 -3.59 23.79
CA VAL A 230 -7.51 -4.52 24.84
C VAL A 230 -6.01 -4.80 24.78
N ALA A 231 -5.39 -4.62 23.61
CA ALA A 231 -3.95 -4.78 23.45
C ALA A 231 -3.42 -3.91 22.31
N THR A 232 -2.11 -3.65 22.34
CA THR A 232 -1.37 -3.00 21.26
C THR A 232 -0.22 -3.91 20.85
N ALA A 233 0.16 -3.90 19.57
CA ALA A 233 1.17 -4.80 19.03
C ALA A 233 1.92 -4.22 17.83
N ARG A 234 3.01 -4.88 17.44
CA ARG A 234 3.64 -4.75 16.11
C ARG A 234 3.57 -6.09 15.38
N ILE A 235 3.81 -6.07 14.08
CA ILE A 235 3.98 -7.30 13.29
C ILE A 235 5.47 -7.66 13.27
N ASP A 236 5.80 -8.91 13.60
CA ASP A 236 7.18 -9.41 13.58
C ASP A 236 7.60 -10.00 12.22
N GLU A 237 8.79 -10.62 12.18
CA GLU A 237 9.31 -11.21 10.95
C GLU A 237 8.59 -12.49 10.50
N ASP A 238 7.79 -13.09 11.39
CA ASP A 238 6.99 -14.29 11.14
C ASP A 238 5.52 -13.94 10.87
N ALA A 239 5.21 -12.66 10.67
CA ALA A 239 3.86 -12.15 10.44
C ALA A 239 2.91 -12.34 11.62
N THR A 240 3.45 -12.41 12.84
CA THR A 240 2.70 -12.53 14.09
C THR A 240 2.55 -11.17 14.75
N LEU A 241 1.41 -10.93 15.39
CA LEU A 241 1.23 -9.78 16.26
C LEU A 241 1.88 -10.07 17.62
N ILE A 242 2.80 -9.22 18.03
CA ILE A 242 3.51 -9.30 19.31
C ILE A 242 3.43 -7.98 20.06
N ASP A 243 3.37 -8.03 21.38
CA ASP A 243 3.31 -6.85 22.23
C ASP A 243 4.69 -6.16 22.41
N ALA A 244 4.75 -5.15 23.27
CA ALA A 244 5.99 -4.41 23.56
C ALA A 244 6.99 -5.18 24.43
N SER A 245 6.73 -6.45 24.75
CA SER A 245 7.63 -7.40 25.41
C SER A 245 8.03 -8.54 24.47
N ASP A 246 7.64 -8.45 23.19
CA ASP A 246 7.77 -9.49 22.16
C ASP A 246 6.95 -10.77 22.44
N ASP A 247 5.91 -10.68 23.26
CA ASP A 247 5.00 -11.80 23.53
C ASP A 247 3.88 -11.85 22.46
N PRO A 248 3.58 -13.03 21.87
CA PRO A 248 2.48 -13.19 20.93
C PRO A 248 1.13 -12.82 21.54
N ILE A 249 0.35 -12.02 20.81
CA ILE A 249 -0.99 -11.64 21.21
C ILE A 249 -2.04 -12.40 20.41
N THR A 250 -3.14 -12.75 21.08
CA THR A 250 -4.31 -13.37 20.45
C THR A 250 -5.43 -12.35 20.37
N VAL A 251 -6.14 -12.31 19.25
CA VAL A 251 -7.35 -11.48 19.11
C VAL A 251 -8.52 -12.20 19.77
N PRO A 252 -9.26 -11.56 20.70
CA PRO A 252 -10.46 -12.14 21.29
C PRO A 252 -11.50 -12.52 20.24
N GLU A 253 -12.38 -13.47 20.56
CA GLU A 253 -13.50 -13.83 19.69
C GLU A 253 -14.39 -12.62 19.41
N GLY A 254 -14.79 -12.44 18.14
CA GLY A 254 -15.53 -11.26 17.69
C GLY A 254 -14.71 -9.97 17.65
N GLY A 255 -13.43 -10.02 18.05
CA GLY A 255 -12.53 -8.89 18.05
C GLY A 255 -12.06 -8.48 16.66
N SER A 256 -11.35 -7.35 16.60
CA SER A 256 -10.83 -6.80 15.36
C SER A 256 -9.44 -6.23 15.53
N ILE A 257 -8.74 -6.07 14.41
CA ILE A 257 -7.41 -5.46 14.35
C ILE A 257 -7.53 -4.13 13.63
N GLY A 258 -6.82 -3.10 14.09
CA GLY A 258 -6.64 -1.90 13.30
C GLY A 258 -5.37 -1.16 13.67
N ILE A 259 -5.09 -0.05 12.98
CA ILE A 259 -3.93 0.77 13.33
C ILE A 259 -4.33 1.67 14.49
N VAL A 260 -3.47 1.74 15.50
CA VAL A 260 -3.67 2.62 16.65
C VAL A 260 -3.41 4.06 16.27
N HIS A 261 -4.34 4.95 16.61
CA HIS A 261 -4.10 6.39 16.54
C HIS A 261 -3.36 6.85 17.82
N ARG A 262 -2.58 7.93 17.74
CA ARG A 262 -1.87 8.49 18.92
C ARG A 262 -2.80 8.81 20.10
N LEU A 263 -4.08 9.08 19.82
CA LEU A 263 -5.11 9.37 20.82
C LEU A 263 -5.60 8.14 21.58
N ASP A 264 -5.39 6.93 21.06
CA ASP A 264 -5.74 5.70 21.78
C ASP A 264 -4.66 5.29 22.81
N LEU A 265 -3.51 5.96 22.83
CA LEU A 265 -2.36 5.63 23.67
C LEU A 265 -2.15 6.66 24.77
N THR A 266 -1.80 6.20 25.97
CA THR A 266 -1.19 7.07 26.98
C THR A 266 0.22 7.47 26.56
N ASP A 267 0.76 8.51 27.19
CA ASP A 267 2.13 8.97 26.93
C ASP A 267 3.16 7.88 27.28
N GLU A 268 2.92 7.10 28.33
CA GLU A 268 3.76 5.98 28.74
C GLU A 268 3.75 4.86 27.69
N GLN A 269 2.57 4.50 27.17
CA GLN A 269 2.45 3.49 26.11
C GLN A 269 3.14 3.95 24.83
N ALA A 270 2.95 5.21 24.44
CA ALA A 270 3.61 5.78 23.26
C ALA A 270 5.13 5.83 23.43
N SER A 271 5.64 6.19 24.61
CA SER A 271 7.08 6.17 24.92
C SER A 271 7.65 4.76 24.83
N ARG A 272 6.98 3.78 25.45
CA ARG A 272 7.41 2.38 25.44
C ARG A 272 7.50 1.83 24.01
N TRP A 273 6.50 2.09 23.17
CA TRP A 273 6.57 1.69 21.76
C TRP A 273 7.68 2.43 21.01
N GLY A 274 7.93 3.71 21.31
CA GLY A 274 9.05 4.46 20.75
C GLY A 274 10.41 3.82 21.05
N GLU A 275 10.61 3.33 22.28
CA GLU A 275 11.82 2.59 22.68
C GLU A 275 11.95 1.27 21.91
N VAL A 276 10.89 0.46 21.88
CA VAL A 276 10.86 -0.81 21.12
C VAL A 276 11.20 -0.60 19.64
N LEU A 277 10.58 0.40 18.99
CA LEU A 277 10.88 0.68 17.60
C LEU A 277 12.34 1.11 17.38
N ALA A 278 12.90 1.89 18.30
CA ALA A 278 14.30 2.31 18.24
C ALA A 278 15.27 1.12 18.39
N ASP A 279 15.00 0.21 19.34
CA ASP A 279 15.82 -0.97 19.62
C ASP A 279 15.88 -1.93 18.41
N TYR A 280 14.77 -2.04 17.67
CA TYR A 280 14.69 -2.84 16.45
C TYR A 280 15.08 -2.06 15.17
N GLU A 281 15.57 -0.83 15.29
CA GLU A 281 15.89 0.09 14.17
C GLU A 281 14.72 0.26 13.18
N LEU A 282 13.49 0.23 13.68
CA LEU A 282 12.27 0.37 12.92
C LEU A 282 11.83 1.84 12.82
N THR A 283 11.16 2.15 11.72
CA THR A 283 10.53 3.46 11.50
C THR A 283 9.11 3.25 11.03
N THR A 284 8.24 4.22 11.29
CA THR A 284 6.87 4.19 10.78
C THR A 284 6.83 4.77 9.37
N PRO A 285 6.02 4.19 8.46
CA PRO A 285 5.90 4.70 7.08
C PRO A 285 5.10 6.02 6.99
N PHE A 286 4.37 6.38 8.04
CA PHE A 286 3.61 7.63 8.19
C PHE A 286 3.64 8.09 9.65
N LYS A 287 3.14 9.30 9.93
CA LYS A 287 3.11 9.85 11.28
C LYS A 287 2.10 9.10 12.14
N GLN A 288 2.58 8.37 13.13
CA GLN A 288 1.76 7.58 14.06
C GLN A 288 2.02 8.03 15.50
N LEU A 289 3.08 7.55 16.14
CA LEU A 289 3.41 7.91 17.53
C LEU A 289 3.82 9.38 17.68
N ASP A 290 4.48 9.93 16.66
CA ASP A 290 4.91 11.32 16.54
C ASP A 290 3.82 12.25 15.96
N ARG A 291 2.61 11.73 15.74
CA ARG A 291 1.49 12.50 15.21
C ARG A 291 1.08 13.57 16.23
N PRO A 292 1.03 14.86 15.85
CA PRO A 292 0.57 15.91 16.74
C PRO A 292 -0.87 15.65 17.17
N VAL A 293 -1.11 15.68 18.48
CA VAL A 293 -2.45 15.69 19.07
C VAL A 293 -2.75 17.09 19.58
N PHE A 294 -4.01 17.49 19.44
CA PHE A 294 -4.50 18.77 19.92
C PHE A 294 -5.55 18.48 20.97
N THR A 295 -5.33 19.01 22.17
CA THR A 295 -6.27 18.91 23.30
C THR A 295 -6.90 20.27 23.56
N LEU A 296 -8.06 20.26 24.21
CA LEU A 296 -8.68 21.50 24.66
C LEU A 296 -7.77 22.18 25.70
N PRO A 297 -7.66 23.52 25.69
CA PRO A 297 -7.04 24.28 26.76
C PRO A 297 -7.48 23.82 28.15
N HIS A 298 -6.52 23.78 29.08
CA HIS A 298 -6.77 23.40 30.46
C HIS A 298 -7.81 24.34 31.10
N GLY A 299 -8.90 23.77 31.64
CA GLY A 299 -9.96 24.52 32.32
C GLY A 299 -11.13 25.01 31.44
N GLN A 300 -11.14 24.72 30.14
CA GLN A 300 -12.26 25.07 29.24
C GLN A 300 -13.56 24.27 29.53
N GLY A 301 -13.42 23.10 30.16
CA GLY A 301 -14.54 22.19 30.40
C GLY A 301 -15.07 21.57 29.11
N GLU A 302 -16.33 21.12 29.12
CA GLU A 302 -17.00 20.50 27.97
C GLU A 302 -17.77 21.53 27.11
N THR A 303 -17.48 22.82 27.27
CA THR A 303 -18.17 23.85 26.51
C THR A 303 -17.78 23.77 25.02
N PRO A 304 -18.76 23.84 24.09
CA PRO A 304 -18.47 23.76 22.66
C PRO A 304 -17.86 25.05 22.09
N GLU A 305 -17.72 26.09 22.91
CA GLU A 305 -17.14 27.37 22.54
C GLU A 305 -15.61 27.27 22.56
N LEU A 306 -14.94 27.63 21.47
CA LEU A 306 -13.48 27.72 21.40
C LEU A 306 -13.08 29.20 21.54
N PRO A 307 -12.75 29.68 22.76
CA PRO A 307 -12.61 31.11 23.06
C PRO A 307 -11.43 31.76 22.33
N ASP A 308 -10.44 30.97 21.90
CA ASP A 308 -9.22 31.45 21.25
C ASP A 308 -9.25 31.31 19.71
N ILE A 309 -10.44 31.14 19.10
CA ILE A 309 -10.55 31.21 17.64
C ILE A 309 -10.31 32.66 17.20
N PRO A 310 -9.38 32.92 16.24
CA PRO A 310 -9.17 34.26 15.74
C PRO A 310 -10.44 34.89 15.17
N GLU A 311 -10.84 36.04 15.69
CA GLU A 311 -11.93 36.83 15.14
C GLU A 311 -11.47 37.51 13.83
N GLY A 312 -12.23 37.30 12.74
CA GLY A 312 -11.95 37.96 11.47
C GLY A 312 -12.36 37.16 10.24
N LYS A 313 -12.28 37.83 9.08
CA LYS A 313 -12.55 37.18 7.79
C LYS A 313 -11.34 36.39 7.33
N ILE A 314 -11.48 35.08 7.21
CA ILE A 314 -10.47 34.22 6.59
C ILE A 314 -10.80 34.06 5.09
N PRO A 315 -9.86 34.32 4.17
CA PRO A 315 -10.08 34.07 2.75
C PRO A 315 -10.43 32.59 2.50
N ALA A 316 -11.59 32.32 1.91
CA ALA A 316 -12.10 30.95 1.73
C ALA A 316 -11.11 30.02 1.02
N ALA A 317 -10.39 30.51 0.00
CA ALA A 317 -9.38 29.73 -0.71
C ALA A 317 -8.20 29.31 0.19
N LYS A 318 -7.76 30.18 1.11
CA LYS A 318 -6.71 29.86 2.07
C LYS A 318 -7.19 28.84 3.09
N LEU A 319 -8.42 28.99 3.58
CA LEU A 319 -9.03 28.05 4.52
C LEU A 319 -9.16 26.65 3.90
N ILE A 320 -9.71 26.55 2.69
CA ILE A 320 -9.82 25.29 1.95
C ILE A 320 -8.43 24.69 1.70
N GLY A 321 -7.45 25.50 1.30
CA GLY A 321 -6.07 25.05 1.10
C GLY A 321 -5.44 24.48 2.38
N ALA A 322 -5.66 25.14 3.52
CA ALA A 322 -5.18 24.66 4.81
C ALA A 322 -5.86 23.35 5.22
N PHE A 323 -7.17 23.25 5.12
CA PHE A 323 -7.92 22.01 5.39
C PHE A 323 -7.44 20.85 4.51
N THR A 324 -7.30 21.09 3.21
CA THR A 324 -6.79 20.07 2.26
C THR A 324 -5.37 19.63 2.64
N LYS A 325 -4.50 20.56 3.07
CA LYS A 325 -3.14 20.25 3.54
C LYS A 325 -3.13 19.38 4.80
N HIS A 326 -4.15 19.51 5.65
CA HIS A 326 -4.35 18.70 6.85
C HIS A 326 -5.20 17.45 6.61
N GLY A 327 -5.42 17.04 5.35
CA GLY A 327 -6.10 15.80 5.01
C GLY A 327 -7.63 15.89 4.97
N TRP A 328 -8.21 17.05 5.21
CA TRP A 328 -9.66 17.24 5.10
C TRP A 328 -10.08 17.18 3.63
N GLN A 329 -11.09 16.37 3.35
CA GLN A 329 -11.69 16.25 2.03
C GLN A 329 -13.02 16.99 1.99
N ARG A 330 -13.38 17.50 0.82
CA ARG A 330 -14.72 18.05 0.62
C ARG A 330 -15.73 16.91 0.68
N GLY A 331 -16.64 16.96 1.64
CA GLY A 331 -17.80 16.08 1.65
C GLY A 331 -18.69 16.32 0.43
N ASN A 332 -19.51 15.32 0.10
CA ASN A 332 -20.62 15.53 -0.83
C ASN A 332 -21.61 16.50 -0.18
N ALA A 333 -22.15 17.45 -0.95
CA ALA A 333 -23.28 18.24 -0.48
C ALA A 333 -24.47 17.29 -0.28
N TYR A 334 -24.94 17.19 0.96
CA TYR A 334 -26.25 16.62 1.29
C TYR A 334 -27.34 17.63 0.95
#